data_AF-A0A642PK09-F1
#
_entry.id   AF-A0A642PK09-F1
#
_cell.length_a   1.000
_cell.length_b   1.000
_cell.length_c   1.000
_cell.angle_alpha   90.00
_cell.angle_beta   90.00
_cell.angle_gamma   90.00
#
_symmetry.space_group_name_H-M   'P 1'
#
loop_
_entity.id
_entity.type
_entity.pdbx_description
1 polymer ?
#
loop_
_entity_poly.entity_id
_entity_poly.type
_entity_poly.pdbx_seq_one_letter_code
_entity_poly.pdbx_strand_id
1 'polypeptide(L)'
;NMEAEFREAVGKHDFEKIGKLKEEGYKPSEEFIKGIGKEHGLDERQTHEVIQQFGTKPEEQGEHERQAARLLDAAQTDNFHVIQEIQKEGYRLTQQDLARMRETGVQANTLIAVQKIFGMEGSTKTLGDVKLASTPKPNNSKEMARPIASTINRAFNDL
;
A
#
# COMPACT_ATOMS: atom_id res chain seq x y z
N ASN A 1 18.88 32.19 3.98
CA ASN A 1 18.57 31.26 2.88
C ASN A 1 17.73 30.17 3.50
N MET A 2 16.40 30.21 3.31
CA MET A 2 15.46 29.44 4.13
C MET A 2 15.71 27.91 4.06
N GLU A 3 16.20 27.42 2.92
CA GLU A 3 16.57 26.01 2.75
C GLU A 3 17.78 25.58 3.58
N ALA A 4 18.78 26.46 3.75
CA ALA A 4 19.92 26.17 4.62
C ALA A 4 19.50 26.13 6.10
N GLU A 5 18.57 26.99 6.51
CA GLU A 5 18.02 26.99 7.87
C GLU A 5 17.14 25.77 8.13
N PHE A 6 16.36 25.36 7.12
CA PHE A 6 15.60 24.13 7.16
C PHE A 6 16.51 22.92 7.31
N ARG A 7 17.56 22.83 6.50
CA ARG A 7 18.56 21.75 6.54
C ARG A 7 19.25 21.64 7.90
N GLU A 8 19.61 22.79 8.47
CA GLU A 8 20.21 22.85 9.80
C GLU A 8 19.21 22.42 10.89
N ALA A 9 17.96 22.91 10.82
CA ALA A 9 16.91 22.56 11.77
C ALA A 9 16.59 21.06 11.71
N VAL A 10 16.49 20.50 10.50
CA VAL A 10 16.30 19.07 10.26
C VAL A 10 17.47 18.26 10.82
N GLY A 11 18.73 18.65 10.56
CA GLY A 11 19.91 17.96 11.09
C GLY A 11 20.07 18.06 12.62
N LYS A 12 19.47 19.07 13.25
CA LYS A 12 19.47 19.25 14.72
C LYS A 12 18.21 18.70 15.40
N HIS A 13 17.27 18.14 14.62
CA HIS A 13 15.93 17.74 15.09
C HIS A 13 15.16 18.90 15.76
N ASP A 14 15.35 20.11 15.23
CA ASP A 14 14.77 21.35 15.74
C ASP A 14 13.41 21.63 15.07
N PHE A 15 12.40 20.87 15.49
CA PHE A 15 11.04 20.91 14.92
C PHE A 15 10.33 22.26 15.13
N GLU A 16 10.75 23.04 16.13
CA GLU A 16 10.22 24.38 16.38
C GLU A 16 10.64 25.34 15.26
N LYS A 17 11.92 25.27 14.84
CA LYS A 17 12.43 26.08 13.73
C LYS A 17 11.86 25.62 12.38
N ILE A 18 11.67 24.32 12.20
CA ILE A 18 10.94 23.74 11.06
C ILE A 18 9.50 24.29 11.01
N GLY A 19 8.81 24.36 12.16
CA GLY A 19 7.48 24.96 12.26
C GLY A 19 7.45 26.44 11.88
N LYS A 20 8.41 27.24 12.37
CA LYS A 20 8.52 28.66 12.00
C LYS A 20 8.72 28.86 10.50
N LEU A 21 9.59 28.07 9.88
CA LEU A 21 9.82 28.16 8.43
C LEU A 21 8.51 27.92 7.66
N LYS A 22 7.71 26.92 8.06
CA LYS A 22 6.37 26.71 7.50
C LYS A 22 5.47 27.93 7.68
N GLU A 23 5.42 28.51 8.88
CA GLU A 23 4.61 29.72 9.16
C GLU A 23 5.06 30.93 8.36
N GLU A 24 6.36 31.03 8.06
CA GLU A 24 6.94 32.04 7.18
C GLU A 24 6.66 31.76 5.68
N GLY A 25 5.96 30.67 5.37
CA GLY A 25 5.57 30.29 4.00
C GLY A 25 6.64 29.51 3.24
N TYR A 26 7.68 29.04 3.92
CA TYR A 26 8.71 28.21 3.31
C TYR A 26 8.14 26.83 2.97
N LYS A 27 8.31 26.45 1.70
CA LYS A 27 7.96 25.12 1.19
C LYS A 27 9.25 24.43 0.73
N PRO A 28 9.70 23.35 1.40
CA PRO A 28 10.88 22.61 0.99
C PRO A 28 10.67 21.93 -0.36
N SER A 29 11.77 21.80 -1.10
CA SER A 29 11.82 21.13 -2.40
C SER A 29 11.50 19.63 -2.28
N GLU A 30 10.86 19.03 -3.28
CA GLU A 30 10.47 17.61 -3.25
C GLU A 30 11.67 16.66 -3.21
N GLU A 31 12.75 16.98 -3.93
CA GLU A 31 14.02 16.24 -3.86
C GLU A 31 14.62 16.28 -2.46
N PHE A 32 14.50 17.45 -1.79
CA PHE A 32 14.97 17.60 -0.43
C PHE A 32 14.15 16.73 0.50
N ILE A 33 12.81 16.82 0.46
CA ILE A 33 11.88 16.02 1.27
C ILE A 33 12.09 14.50 1.09
N LYS A 34 12.26 14.04 -0.14
CA LYS A 34 12.55 12.63 -0.45
C LYS A 34 13.92 12.19 0.09
N GLY A 35 14.88 13.13 0.14
CA GLY A 35 16.24 12.92 0.61
C GLY A 35 16.43 13.03 2.11
N ILE A 36 15.57 13.74 2.87
CA ILE A 36 15.88 14.12 4.26
C ILE A 36 16.14 12.93 5.18
N GLY A 37 15.41 11.83 5.00
CA GLY A 37 15.59 10.60 5.79
C GLY A 37 17.01 10.04 5.64
N LYS A 38 17.49 9.98 4.40
CA LYS A 38 18.79 9.42 4.06
C LYS A 38 19.94 10.42 4.25
N GLU A 39 19.70 11.70 3.98
CA GLU A 39 20.70 12.76 3.99
C GLU A 39 21.00 13.27 5.41
N HIS A 40 19.99 13.30 6.28
CA HIS A 40 20.10 13.80 7.66
C HIS A 40 20.04 12.73 8.73
N GLY A 41 19.94 11.45 8.36
CA GLY A 41 19.88 10.34 9.30
C GLY A 41 18.62 10.35 10.16
N LEU A 42 17.53 10.93 9.65
CA LEU A 42 16.23 10.93 10.32
C LEU A 42 15.58 9.55 10.21
N ASP A 43 14.92 9.13 11.29
CA ASP A 43 14.08 7.94 11.28
C ASP A 43 12.84 8.12 10.38
N GLU A 44 12.24 7.01 9.96
CA GLU A 44 11.04 6.98 9.11
C GLU A 44 9.89 7.81 9.70
N ARG A 45 9.75 7.80 11.03
CA ARG A 45 8.74 8.59 11.77
C ARG A 45 9.01 10.09 11.69
N GLN A 46 10.25 10.52 11.91
CA GLN A 46 10.62 11.93 11.88
C GLN A 46 10.52 12.48 10.46
N THR A 47 10.94 11.69 9.47
CA THR A 47 10.79 12.00 8.05
C THR A 47 9.31 12.18 7.70
N HIS A 48 8.45 11.27 8.16
CA HIS A 48 6.99 11.39 8.02
C HIS A 48 6.43 12.64 8.69
N GLU A 49 6.88 12.98 9.89
CA GLU A 49 6.39 14.14 10.65
C GLU A 49 6.72 15.45 9.93
N VAL A 50 7.94 15.57 9.40
CA VAL A 50 8.32 16.71 8.56
C VAL A 50 7.49 16.76 7.27
N ILE A 51 7.31 15.63 6.57
CA ILE A 51 6.46 15.54 5.37
C ILE A 51 5.03 16.02 5.65
N GLN A 52 4.44 15.56 6.76
CA GLN A 52 3.10 15.96 7.21
C GLN A 52 3.05 17.45 7.53
N GLN A 53 4.10 17.99 8.14
CA GLN A 53 4.17 19.40 8.51
C GLN A 53 4.12 20.31 7.27
N PHE A 54 4.81 19.96 6.19
CA PHE A 54 4.85 20.77 4.95
C PHE A 54 3.84 20.37 3.88
N GLY A 55 3.11 19.27 4.06
CA GLY A 55 2.12 18.80 3.09
C GLY A 55 2.73 18.41 1.73
N THR A 56 4.05 18.21 1.68
CA THR A 56 4.78 17.75 0.49
C THR A 56 4.62 16.24 0.41
N LYS A 57 3.42 15.77 0.03
CA LYS A 57 3.25 14.38 -0.38
C LYS A 57 4.30 14.10 -1.47
N PRO A 58 5.11 13.03 -1.36
CA PRO A 58 6.06 12.69 -2.40
C PRO A 58 5.30 12.56 -3.73
N GLU A 59 5.81 13.17 -4.79
CA GLU A 59 5.22 13.26 -6.14
C GLU A 59 4.58 11.93 -6.62
N GLU A 60 5.18 10.80 -6.24
CA GLU A 60 4.69 9.43 -6.50
C GLU A 60 3.30 9.13 -5.89
N GLN A 61 2.98 9.66 -4.71
CA GLN A 61 1.64 9.59 -4.13
C GLN A 61 0.65 10.51 -4.86
N GLY A 62 1.10 11.65 -5.36
CA GLY A 62 0.28 12.59 -6.12
C GLY A 62 -0.13 12.01 -7.49
N GLU A 63 0.80 11.34 -8.17
CA GLU A 63 0.52 10.65 -9.42
C GLU A 63 -0.40 9.44 -9.22
N HIS A 64 -0.15 8.62 -8.21
CA HIS A 64 -1.04 7.50 -7.87
C HIS A 64 -2.45 8.00 -7.50
N GLU A 65 -2.56 9.09 -6.74
CA GLU A 65 -3.87 9.69 -6.37
C GLU A 65 -4.58 10.28 -7.59
N ARG A 66 -3.85 10.91 -8.53
CA ARG A 66 -4.41 11.36 -9.82
C ARG A 66 -4.89 10.19 -10.68
N GLN A 67 -4.09 9.14 -10.81
CA GLN A 67 -4.46 7.93 -11.56
C GLN A 67 -5.67 7.24 -10.92
N ALA A 68 -5.72 7.14 -9.59
CA ALA A 68 -6.87 6.60 -8.85
C ALA A 68 -8.15 7.42 -9.09
N ALA A 69 -8.05 8.75 -9.07
CA ALA A 69 -9.19 9.63 -9.35
C ALA A 69 -9.67 9.50 -10.80
N ARG A 70 -8.73 9.43 -11.75
CA ARG A 70 -9.03 9.24 -13.18
C ARG A 70 -9.65 7.86 -13.45
N LEU A 71 -9.20 6.84 -12.72
CA LEU A 71 -9.77 5.50 -12.77
C LEU A 71 -11.20 5.47 -12.20
N LEU A 72 -11.44 6.18 -11.10
CA LEU A 72 -12.76 6.32 -10.50
C LEU A 72 -13.77 7.01 -11.44
N ASP A 73 -13.35 8.09 -12.10
CA ASP A 73 -14.17 8.80 -13.10
C ASP A 73 -14.50 7.89 -14.29
N ALA A 74 -13.50 7.17 -14.81
CA ALA A 74 -13.69 6.21 -15.88
C ALA A 74 -14.61 5.05 -15.47
N ALA A 75 -14.53 4.59 -14.22
CA ALA A 75 -15.42 3.55 -13.70
C ALA A 75 -16.86 4.04 -13.51
N GLN A 76 -17.09 5.32 -13.21
CA GLN A 76 -18.44 5.89 -13.13
C GLN A 76 -19.08 6.10 -14.51
N THR A 77 -18.27 6.41 -15.51
CA THR A 77 -18.73 6.67 -16.89
C THR A 77 -18.69 5.43 -17.79
N ASP A 78 -18.42 4.25 -17.20
CA ASP A 78 -18.24 2.98 -17.90
C ASP A 78 -17.20 3.05 -19.05
N ASN A 79 -16.18 3.91 -18.89
CA ASN A 79 -15.16 4.16 -19.89
C ASN A 79 -13.97 3.19 -19.76
N PHE A 80 -14.18 1.97 -20.24
CA PHE A 80 -13.17 0.89 -20.19
C PHE A 80 -11.89 1.19 -20.95
N HIS A 81 -11.92 2.10 -21.92
CA HIS A 81 -10.72 2.50 -22.66
C HIS A 81 -9.71 3.19 -21.74
N VAL A 82 -10.18 4.17 -20.96
CA VAL A 82 -9.34 4.91 -19.98
C VAL A 82 -8.86 3.98 -18.87
N ILE A 83 -9.71 3.05 -18.40
CA ILE A 83 -9.34 2.05 -17.40
C ILE A 83 -8.17 1.17 -17.89
N GLN A 84 -8.18 0.75 -19.17
CA GLN A 84 -7.08 -0.01 -19.77
C GLN A 84 -5.82 0.82 -19.97
N GLU A 85 -5.94 2.11 -20.33
CA GLU A 85 -4.78 3.00 -20.43
C GLU A 85 -4.08 3.13 -19.07
N ILE A 86 -4.84 3.36 -18.00
CA ILE A 86 -4.29 3.48 -16.64
C ILE A 86 -3.56 2.19 -16.22
N GLN A 87 -4.11 1.02 -16.57
CA GLN A 87 -3.45 -0.26 -16.34
C GLN A 87 -2.13 -0.39 -17.12
N LYS A 88 -2.09 0.05 -18.38
CA LYS A 88 -0.88 0.06 -19.22
C LYS A 88 0.18 1.05 -18.73
N GLU A 89 -0.25 2.15 -18.14
CA GLU A 89 0.62 3.13 -17.47
C GLU A 89 1.31 2.55 -16.22
N GLY A 90 0.99 1.32 -15.82
CA GLY A 90 1.63 0.61 -14.72
C GLY A 90 0.96 0.86 -13.36
N TYR A 91 -0.21 1.49 -13.34
CA TYR A 91 -0.99 1.69 -12.13
C TYR A 91 -1.36 0.35 -11.48
N ARG A 92 -1.17 0.25 -10.17
CA ARG A 92 -1.54 -0.93 -9.39
C ARG A 92 -2.81 -0.68 -8.63
N LEU A 93 -3.90 -1.25 -9.12
CA LEU A 93 -5.18 -1.21 -8.43
C LEU A 93 -5.08 -1.86 -7.04
N THR A 94 -5.67 -1.22 -6.03
CA THR A 94 -5.73 -1.74 -4.66
C THR A 94 -7.17 -1.98 -4.19
N GLN A 95 -7.32 -2.72 -3.08
CA GLN A 95 -8.63 -2.94 -2.45
C GLN A 95 -9.29 -1.62 -1.98
N GLN A 96 -8.49 -0.62 -1.64
CA GLN A 96 -8.99 0.69 -1.24
C GLN A 96 -9.64 1.44 -2.40
N ASP A 97 -9.07 1.33 -3.61
CA ASP A 97 -9.61 1.97 -4.80
C ASP A 97 -10.97 1.35 -5.20
N LEU A 98 -11.09 0.02 -5.09
CA LEU A 98 -12.36 -0.69 -5.29
C LEU A 98 -13.42 -0.29 -4.27
N ALA A 99 -13.03 -0.12 -2.99
CA ALA A 99 -13.93 0.37 -1.96
C ALA A 99 -14.45 1.77 -2.30
N ARG A 100 -13.57 2.70 -2.68
CA ARG A 100 -13.95 4.05 -3.11
C ARG A 100 -14.90 4.04 -4.30
N MET A 101 -14.63 3.20 -5.31
CA MET A 101 -15.53 3.05 -6.45
C MET A 101 -16.92 2.60 -6.03
N ARG A 102 -17.00 1.60 -5.13
CA ARG A 102 -18.27 1.13 -4.58
C ARG A 102 -19.00 2.23 -3.79
N GLU A 103 -18.28 2.99 -2.97
CA GLU A 103 -18.84 4.11 -2.19
C GLU A 103 -19.34 5.25 -3.07
N THR A 104 -18.68 5.47 -4.21
CA THR A 104 -19.06 6.49 -5.19
C THR A 104 -20.26 6.05 -6.05
N GLY A 105 -20.70 4.80 -5.93
CA GLY A 105 -21.86 4.27 -6.67
C GLY A 105 -21.52 3.66 -8.02
N VAL A 106 -20.25 3.31 -8.27
CA VAL A 106 -19.84 2.52 -9.44
C VAL A 106 -20.57 1.17 -9.43
N GLN A 107 -21.10 0.77 -10.59
CA GLN A 107 -21.88 -0.46 -10.71
C GLN A 107 -21.02 -1.70 -10.47
N ALA A 108 -21.64 -2.74 -9.91
CA ALA A 108 -20.97 -4.02 -9.67
C ALA A 108 -20.40 -4.66 -10.94
N ASN A 109 -21.10 -4.53 -12.07
CA ASN A 109 -20.63 -5.03 -13.37
C ASN A 109 -19.34 -4.32 -13.82
N THR A 110 -19.26 -3.01 -13.59
CA THR A 110 -18.11 -2.18 -13.92
C THR A 110 -16.93 -2.47 -12.99
N LEU A 111 -17.18 -2.68 -11.70
CA LEU A 111 -16.16 -3.14 -10.74
C LEU A 111 -15.54 -4.48 -11.17
N ILE A 112 -16.36 -5.45 -11.60
CA ILE A 112 -15.89 -6.75 -12.10
C ILE A 112 -15.01 -6.57 -13.35
N ALA A 113 -15.42 -5.70 -14.27
CA ALA A 113 -14.65 -5.39 -15.47
C ALA A 113 -13.31 -4.72 -15.15
N VAL A 114 -13.30 -3.76 -14.21
CA VAL A 114 -12.08 -3.12 -13.70
C VAL A 114 -11.14 -4.16 -13.07
N GLN A 115 -11.65 -5.01 -12.16
CA GLN A 115 -10.87 -6.11 -11.56
C GLN A 115 -10.25 -7.01 -12.63
N LYS A 116 -11.02 -7.37 -13.66
CA LYS A 116 -10.55 -8.20 -14.77
C LYS A 116 -9.47 -7.53 -15.62
N ILE A 117 -9.59 -6.24 -15.89
CA ILE A 117 -8.58 -5.45 -16.64
C ILE A 117 -7.26 -5.40 -15.86
N PHE A 118 -7.33 -5.20 -14.55
CA PHE A 118 -6.16 -5.13 -13.68
C PHE A 118 -5.61 -6.50 -13.26
N GLY A 119 -6.22 -7.60 -13.71
CA GLY A 119 -5.82 -8.95 -13.32
C GLY A 119 -5.97 -9.21 -11.82
N MET A 120 -6.79 -8.42 -11.12
CA MET A 120 -7.19 -8.73 -9.75
C MET A 120 -8.19 -9.87 -9.84
N GLU A 121 -7.79 -11.06 -9.41
CA GLU A 121 -8.66 -12.23 -9.39
C GLU A 121 -9.86 -11.97 -8.47
N GLY A 122 -10.95 -11.47 -9.08
CA GLY A 122 -12.27 -11.49 -8.47
C GLY A 122 -12.62 -12.95 -8.20
N SER A 123 -12.99 -13.24 -6.95
CA SER A 123 -13.43 -14.55 -6.51
C SER A 123 -14.77 -14.93 -7.16
N THR A 124 -14.77 -15.19 -8.47
CA THR A 124 -15.79 -15.98 -9.14
C THR A 124 -15.11 -17.24 -9.65
N LYS A 125 -15.11 -18.27 -8.80
CA LYS A 125 -14.72 -19.65 -9.15
C LYS A 125 -15.27 -20.04 -10.52
N THR A 126 -14.40 -20.17 -11.53
CA THR A 126 -14.56 -21.15 -12.62
C THR A 126 -13.19 -21.51 -13.19
N LEU A 127 -12.98 -22.82 -13.41
CA LEU A 127 -11.79 -23.55 -13.88
C LEU A 127 -10.69 -23.71 -12.81
N GLY A 128 -10.49 -24.89 -12.20
CA GLY A 128 -10.51 -26.21 -12.83
C GLY A 128 -9.21 -26.39 -13.62
N ASP A 129 -8.19 -26.94 -12.94
CA ASP A 129 -6.89 -27.38 -13.46
C ASP A 129 -5.89 -26.30 -13.90
N VAL A 130 -5.01 -25.90 -12.98
CA VAL A 130 -3.56 -25.84 -13.25
C VAL A 130 -2.79 -26.36 -12.06
N LYS A 131 -2.58 -27.67 -12.03
CA LYS A 131 -1.49 -28.30 -11.27
C LYS A 131 -0.16 -27.80 -11.84
N LEU A 132 0.54 -26.93 -11.12
CA LEU A 132 1.99 -26.84 -11.24
C LEU A 132 2.59 -27.64 -10.09
N ALA A 133 2.74 -28.93 -10.35
CA ALA A 133 3.63 -29.78 -9.57
C ALA A 133 5.05 -29.22 -9.70
N SER A 134 5.65 -28.88 -8.57
CA SER A 134 7.09 -29.07 -8.34
C SER A 134 7.35 -28.94 -6.84
N THR A 135 7.39 -30.08 -6.16
CA THR A 135 8.27 -30.23 -4.98
C THR A 135 9.66 -30.57 -5.54
N PRO A 136 10.74 -30.17 -4.87
CA PRO A 136 11.26 -30.99 -3.77
C PRO A 136 11.75 -30.22 -2.53
N LYS A 137 11.50 -30.79 -1.34
CA LYS A 137 12.29 -30.55 -0.11
C LYS A 137 13.68 -31.20 -0.25
N PRO A 138 14.76 -30.70 0.37
CA PRO A 138 15.14 -31.13 1.74
C PRO A 138 15.73 -29.95 2.57
N ASN A 139 15.84 -29.96 3.91
CA ASN A 139 16.73 -30.80 4.69
C ASN A 139 16.45 -30.61 6.21
N ASN A 140 16.76 -31.66 6.96
CA ASN A 140 16.56 -31.90 8.38
C ASN A 140 17.49 -31.09 9.30
N SER A 141 17.06 -30.90 10.55
CA SER A 141 17.70 -31.46 11.78
C SER A 141 16.81 -31.13 13.00
N LYS A 142 16.12 -32.11 13.60
CA LYS A 142 16.50 -32.88 14.81
C LYS A 142 16.44 -32.01 16.08
N GLU A 143 15.62 -32.29 17.11
CA GLU A 143 15.63 -33.52 17.90
C GLU A 143 14.46 -33.60 18.91
N MET A 144 14.12 -34.86 19.27
CA MET A 144 13.61 -35.35 20.57
C MET A 144 12.38 -34.65 21.19
N ALA A 145 11.24 -35.31 21.31
CA ALA A 145 11.06 -36.39 22.28
C ALA A 145 9.93 -37.36 21.90
N ARG A 146 10.04 -38.54 22.49
CA ARG A 146 9.45 -39.82 22.10
C ARG A 146 7.97 -39.96 22.52
N PRO A 147 7.23 -40.90 21.90
CA PRO A 147 5.80 -41.15 22.16
C PRO A 147 5.60 -42.14 23.32
N ILE A 148 4.38 -42.27 23.84
CA ILE A 148 3.63 -43.52 24.03
C ILE A 148 2.38 -43.31 24.93
N ALA A 149 1.25 -43.74 24.39
CA ALA A 149 0.03 -44.30 25.01
C ALA A 149 -0.69 -43.57 26.16
N SER A 150 -1.97 -43.31 25.92
CA SER A 150 -3.06 -44.00 26.63
C SER A 150 -4.34 -43.83 25.81
N THR A 151 -4.84 -44.88 25.13
CA THR A 151 -6.05 -45.66 25.50
C THR A 151 -6.91 -44.88 26.50
N ILE A 152 -8.13 -44.45 26.18
CA ILE A 152 -9.38 -45.20 26.41
C ILE A 152 -10.53 -44.37 25.81
N ASN A 153 -11.30 -44.99 24.91
CA ASN A 153 -12.68 -44.59 24.59
C ASN A 153 -13.62 -45.05 25.73
N ARG A 154 -14.75 -44.36 25.92
CA ARG A 154 -15.89 -44.60 26.87
C ARG A 154 -15.80 -43.65 28.08
N ALA A 155 -16.79 -42.81 28.39
CA ALA A 155 -18.18 -43.18 28.59
C ALA A 155 -19.14 -41.97 28.46
N PHE A 156 -20.31 -42.26 27.89
CA PHE A 156 -21.64 -41.85 28.34
C PHE A 156 -21.95 -40.38 28.66
N ASN A 157 -22.73 -39.83 27.72
CA ASN A 157 -23.75 -38.82 27.90
C ASN A 157 -24.72 -39.19 29.04
N ASP A 158 -24.69 -38.45 30.14
CA ASP A 158 -25.78 -38.32 31.11
C ASP A 158 -25.66 -36.95 31.79
N LEU A 159 -26.61 -36.05 31.46
CA LEU A 159 -27.30 -35.07 32.31
C LEU A 159 -28.08 -34.06 31.44
#